data_AF-A0A6A6T5X6-F1
#
_entry.id   AF-A0A6A6T5X6-F1
#
_cell.length_a   1.000
_cell.length_b   1.000
_cell.length_c   1.000
_cell.angle_alpha   90.00
_cell.angle_beta   90.00
_cell.angle_gamma   90.00
#
_symmetry.space_group_name_H-M   'P 1'
#
loop_
_entity.id
_entity.type
_entity.pdbx_description
1 polymer ?
#
loop_
_entity_poly.entity_id
_entity_poly.type
_entity_poly.pdbx_seq_one_letter_code
_entity_poly.pdbx_strand_id
1 'polypeptide(L)'
;MAGTNSYFVPGFGISRTVIQNEIRYHCGPDAIVRPYTLQGRDGFLVTTSGPQLTKAQIEDLKRSSWEYEEKQSRRADEADVFVNQPVAVGQRLRRSGQYQ
;
A
#
# COMPACT_ATOMS: atom_id res chain seq x y z
N MET A 1 -17.92 17.10 17.48
CA MET A 1 -17.86 16.79 16.03
C MET A 1 -16.39 16.83 15.64
N ALA A 2 -15.72 15.68 15.57
CA ALA A 2 -14.32 15.65 15.12
C ALA A 2 -14.33 15.93 13.62
N GLY A 3 -13.86 17.11 13.23
CA GLY A 3 -13.84 17.53 11.84
C GLY A 3 -12.96 16.59 11.02
N THR A 4 -13.49 16.08 9.91
CA THR A 4 -12.70 15.34 8.92
C THR A 4 -11.65 16.26 8.34
N ASN A 5 -10.38 16.02 8.70
CA ASN A 5 -9.25 16.79 8.23
C ASN A 5 -8.69 16.11 6.98
N SER A 6 -8.61 16.87 5.90
CA SER A 6 -8.11 16.39 4.61
C SER A 6 -6.85 17.16 4.24
N TYR A 7 -5.73 16.47 4.03
CA TYR A 7 -4.47 17.10 3.66
C TYR A 7 -3.75 16.36 2.54
N PHE A 8 -2.92 17.10 1.81
CA PHE A 8 -2.13 16.58 0.71
C PHE A 8 -0.74 16.15 1.19
N VAL A 9 -0.37 14.93 0.85
CA VAL A 9 0.96 14.36 1.06
C VAL A 9 1.64 14.21 -0.29
N PRO A 10 2.80 14.85 -0.53
CA PRO A 10 3.54 14.70 -1.78
C PRO A 10 3.93 13.23 -2.00
N GLY A 11 3.78 12.71 -3.21
CA GLY A 11 4.09 11.32 -3.54
C GLY A 11 5.59 11.03 -3.68
N PHE A 12 6.45 12.04 -3.50
CA PHE A 12 7.88 11.91 -3.69
C PHE A 12 8.52 11.03 -2.59
N GLY A 13 8.87 9.79 -2.96
CA GLY A 13 9.52 8.81 -2.08
C GLY A 13 8.56 8.14 -1.09
N ILE A 14 7.26 8.11 -1.36
CA ILE A 14 6.28 7.39 -0.54
C ILE A 14 5.56 6.35 -1.38
N SER A 15 5.64 5.09 -0.97
CA SER A 15 5.01 3.97 -1.65
C SER A 15 3.51 3.94 -1.33
N ARG A 16 2.69 3.72 -2.37
CA ARG A 16 1.23 3.63 -2.27
C ARG A 16 0.77 2.57 -1.27
N THR A 17 1.50 1.46 -1.16
CA THR A 17 1.15 0.37 -0.25
C THR A 17 1.47 0.72 1.19
N VAL A 18 2.62 1.35 1.43
CA VAL A 18 3.06 1.76 2.76
C VAL A 18 2.12 2.81 3.33
N ILE A 19 1.83 3.88 2.57
CA ILE A 19 0.94 4.93 3.06
C ILE A 19 -0.48 4.42 3.33
N GLN A 20 -1.03 3.51 2.52
CA GLN A 20 -2.34 2.92 2.78
C GLN A 20 -2.36 2.02 4.03
N ASN A 21 -1.25 1.34 4.32
CA ASN A 21 -1.15 0.48 5.48
C ASN A 21 -0.92 1.31 6.76
N GLU A 22 0.10 2.15 6.77
CA GLU A 22 0.54 2.92 7.95
C GLU A 22 -0.42 4.03 8.35
N ILE A 23 -1.16 4.63 7.40
CA ILE A 23 -2.12 5.68 7.74
C ILE A 23 -3.17 5.22 8.74
N ARG A 24 -3.61 3.96 8.66
CA ARG A 24 -4.62 3.39 9.54
C ARG A 24 -4.09 3.22 10.97
N TYR A 25 -2.77 3.02 11.11
CA TYR A 25 -2.11 2.94 12.41
C TYR A 25 -1.93 4.32 13.04
N HIS A 26 -1.56 5.35 12.25
CA HIS A 26 -1.31 6.69 12.78
C HIS A 26 -2.58 7.52 13.00
N CYS A 27 -3.53 7.43 12.07
CA CYS A 27 -4.71 8.29 12.01
C CYS A 27 -6.01 7.57 12.40
N GLY A 28 -5.92 6.29 12.74
CA GLY A 28 -7.06 5.46 13.11
C GLY A 28 -7.68 4.71 11.92
N PRO A 29 -8.60 3.77 12.20
CA PRO A 29 -9.17 2.88 11.19
C PRO A 29 -10.01 3.59 10.14
N ASP A 30 -10.55 4.77 10.46
CA ASP A 30 -11.32 5.63 9.55
C ASP A 30 -10.45 6.49 8.63
N ALA A 31 -9.12 6.37 8.73
CA ALA A 31 -8.21 7.11 7.87
C ALA A 31 -8.22 6.53 6.45
N ILE A 32 -8.49 7.39 5.48
CA ILE A 32 -8.59 7.04 4.06
C ILE A 32 -7.48 7.75 3.30
N VAL A 33 -6.82 7.02 2.41
CA VAL A 33 -5.80 7.56 1.51
C VAL A 33 -6.17 7.23 0.09
N ARG A 34 -6.12 8.24 -0.78
CA ARG A 34 -6.35 8.09 -2.22
C ARG A 34 -5.27 8.80 -3.03
N PRO A 35 -4.90 8.29 -4.22
CA PRO A 35 -4.05 9.03 -5.15
C PRO A 35 -4.69 10.36 -5.49
N TYR A 36 -3.92 11.44 -5.49
CA TYR A 36 -4.40 12.78 -5.81
C TYR A 36 -3.27 13.61 -6.40
N THR A 37 -3.60 14.40 -7.42
CA THR A 37 -2.65 15.30 -8.06
C THR A 37 -3.04 16.73 -7.71
N LEU A 38 -2.21 17.41 -6.91
CA LEU A 38 -2.45 18.79 -6.51
C LEU A 38 -1.52 19.70 -7.33
N GLN A 39 -2.10 20.55 -8.19
CA GLN A 39 -1.35 21.53 -9.00
C GLN A 39 -0.23 20.89 -9.86
N GLY A 40 -0.50 19.73 -10.46
CA GLY A 40 0.49 19.01 -11.28
C GLY A 40 1.56 18.27 -10.48
N ARG A 41 1.44 18.20 -9.14
CA ARG A 41 2.26 17.32 -8.30
C ARG A 41 1.46 16.10 -7.92
N ASP A 42 1.98 14.94 -8.30
CA ASP A 42 1.42 13.67 -7.87
C ASP A 42 1.69 13.42 -6.38
N GLY A 43 0.67 12.89 -5.73
CA GLY A 43 0.72 12.56 -4.32
C GLY A 43 -0.53 11.86 -3.86
N PHE A 44 -0.85 12.07 -2.58
CA PHE A 44 -1.91 11.37 -1.91
C PHE A 44 -2.75 12.36 -1.12
N LEU A 45 -4.07 12.24 -1.25
CA LEU A 45 -5.00 12.93 -0.37
C LEU A 45 -5.32 12.01 0.79
N VAL A 46 -4.94 12.45 1.99
CA VAL A 46 -5.21 11.77 3.24
C VAL A 46 -6.40 12.44 3.90
N THR A 47 -7.41 11.66 4.27
CA THR A 47 -8.60 12.11 5.00
C THR A 47 -8.67 11.34 6.31
N THR A 48 -8.70 12.05 7.44
CA THR A 48 -8.79 11.44 8.77
C THR A 48 -9.69 12.26 9.68
N SER A 49 -10.35 11.60 10.63
CA SER A 49 -11.09 12.25 11.72
C SER A 49 -10.20 12.65 12.91
N GLY A 50 -8.91 12.31 12.86
CA GLY A 50 -7.93 12.53 13.91
C GLY A 50 -7.01 13.75 13.69
N PRO A 51 -6.00 13.92 14.55
CA PRO A 51 -4.98 14.96 14.38
C PRO A 51 -4.20 14.75 13.07
N GLN A 52 -3.72 15.86 12.52
CA GLN A 52 -2.91 15.88 11.30
C GLN A 52 -1.62 15.08 11.50
N LEU A 53 -1.11 14.44 10.43
CA LEU A 53 0.19 13.78 10.50
C LEU A 53 1.29 14.77 10.91
N THR A 54 2.09 14.37 11.89
CA THR A 54 3.29 15.11 12.29
C THR A 54 4.40 14.94 11.25
N LYS A 55 5.32 15.91 11.18
CA LYS A 55 6.50 15.81 10.30
C LYS A 55 7.30 14.53 10.53
N ALA A 56 7.46 14.11 11.78
CA ALA A 56 8.17 12.89 12.15
C ALA A 56 7.50 11.64 11.55
N GLN A 57 6.15 11.56 11.57
CA GLN A 57 5.42 10.44 10.95
C GLN A 57 5.58 10.43 9.42
N ILE A 58 5.68 11.60 8.79
CA ILE A 58 5.93 11.70 7.34
C ILE A 58 7.34 11.18 7.01
N GLU A 59 8.33 11.47 7.85
CA GLU A 59 9.70 10.94 7.68
C GLU A 59 9.76 9.42 7.89
N ASP A 60 9.00 8.90 8.86
CA ASP A 60 8.88 7.47 9.11
C ASP A 60 8.26 6.75 7.91
N LEU A 61 7.14 7.28 7.37
CA LEU A 61 6.50 6.78 6.14
C LEU A 61 7.46 6.73 4.95
N LYS A 62 8.34 7.73 4.79
CA LYS A 62 9.36 7.74 3.72
C LYS A 62 10.39 6.65 3.93
N ARG A 63 10.86 6.45 5.16
CA ARG A 63 11.82 5.39 5.50
C ARG A 63 11.21 4.01 5.26
N SER A 64 10.00 3.77 5.77
CA SER A 64 9.23 2.54 5.54
C SER A 64 8.98 2.30 4.06
N SER A 65 8.71 3.36 3.28
CA SER A 65 8.54 3.27 1.82
C SER A 65 9.81 2.84 1.11
N TRP A 66 10.95 3.41 1.47
CA TRP A 66 12.25 3.07 0.89
C TRP A 66 12.63 1.60 1.17
N GLU A 67 12.48 1.16 2.42
CA GLU A 67 12.70 -0.24 2.80
C GLU A 67 11.72 -1.20 2.10
N TYR A 68 10.47 -0.78 1.93
CA TYR A 68 9.46 -1.56 1.24
C TYR A 68 9.78 -1.71 -0.25
N GLU A 69 10.19 -0.63 -0.93
CA GLU A 69 10.61 -0.67 -2.33
C GLU A 69 11.86 -1.53 -2.53
N GLU A 70 12.83 -1.48 -1.62
CA GLU A 70 14.03 -2.34 -1.68
C GLU A 70 13.66 -3.82 -1.49
N LYS A 71 12.81 -4.14 -0.51
CA LYS A 71 12.31 -5.52 -0.28
C LYS A 71 11.44 -6.02 -1.43
N GLN A 72 10.60 -5.15 -2.01
CA GLN A 72 9.80 -5.50 -3.19
C GLN A 72 10.69 -5.69 -4.42
N SER A 73 11.73 -4.87 -4.61
CA SER A 73 12.68 -5.03 -5.72
C SER A 73 13.44 -6.35 -5.62
N ARG A 74 13.88 -6.73 -4.41
CA ARG A 74 14.50 -8.05 -4.16
C ARG A 74 13.54 -9.21 -4.40
N ARG A 75 12.24 -9.03 -4.16
CA ARG A 75 11.21 -10.03 -4.46
C ARG A 75 10.78 -10.04 -5.92
N ALA A 76 10.83 -8.89 -6.61
CA ALA A 76 10.51 -8.77 -8.02
C ALA A 76 11.54 -9.50 -8.89
N ASP A 77 12.80 -9.57 -8.44
CA ASP A 77 13.85 -10.39 -9.06
C ASP A 77 13.52 -11.90 -8.99
N GLU A 78 12.80 -12.36 -7.97
CA GLU A 78 12.24 -13.74 -7.87
C GLU A 78 10.83 -13.89 -8.47
N ALA A 79 10.10 -12.80 -8.71
CA ALA A 79 8.70 -12.81 -9.13
C ALA A 79 8.48 -12.74 -10.65
N ASP A 80 9.54 -12.92 -11.45
CA ASP A 80 9.42 -13.13 -12.90
C ASP A 80 8.72 -14.46 -13.27
N VAL A 81 8.31 -15.27 -12.29
CA VAL A 81 7.62 -16.54 -12.56
C VAL A 81 6.11 -16.34 -12.85
N PHE A 82 5.48 -15.20 -12.51
CA PHE A 82 4.01 -15.08 -12.62
C PHE A 82 3.46 -13.70 -13.04
N VAL A 83 4.19 -12.91 -13.83
CA VAL A 83 3.61 -11.66 -14.37
C VAL A 83 2.84 -11.98 -15.66
N ASN A 84 1.53 -11.69 -15.68
CA ASN A 84 0.62 -11.77 -16.83
C ASN A 84 0.07 -13.15 -17.26
N GLN A 85 -0.01 -14.13 -16.36
CA GLN A 85 -0.77 -15.37 -16.62
C GLN A 85 -1.96 -15.53 -15.64
N PRO A 86 -3.18 -15.80 -16.12
CA PRO A 86 -4.31 -16.08 -15.23
C PRO A 86 -4.07 -17.40 -14.48
N VAL A 87 -3.90 -17.31 -13.16
CA VAL A 87 -3.75 -18.46 -12.28
C VAL A 87 -5.11 -19.16 -12.15
N ALA A 88 -5.24 -20.35 -12.73
CA ALA A 88 -6.45 -21.16 -12.63
C ALA A 88 -6.61 -21.75 -11.22
N VAL A 89 -7.40 -21.09 -10.37
CA VAL A 89 -7.78 -21.59 -9.04
C VAL A 89 -8.84 -22.69 -9.21
N GLY A 90 -8.44 -23.95 -9.43
CA GLY A 90 -9.47 -24.98 -9.58
C GLY A 90 -9.09 -26.45 -9.79
N GLN A 91 -7.84 -26.86 -9.91
CA GLN A 91 -7.54 -28.29 -10.06
C GLN A 91 -7.27 -28.93 -8.70
N ARG A 92 -8.37 -29.29 -8.01
CA ARG A 92 -8.33 -30.39 -7.03
C ARG A 92 -7.71 -31.58 -7.73
N LEU A 93 -6.50 -31.96 -7.31
CA LEU A 93 -5.86 -33.20 -7.72
C LEU A 93 -6.81 -34.35 -7.38
N ARG A 94 -7.63 -34.78 -8.35
CA ARG A 94 -8.44 -36.00 -8.25
C ARG A 94 -7.44 -37.13 -8.25
N ARG A 95 -7.00 -37.54 -7.06
CA ARG A 95 -6.28 -38.78 -6.82
C ARG A 95 -7.26 -39.92 -7.13
N SER A 96 -7.41 -40.26 -8.41
CA SER A 96 -8.13 -41.45 -8.82
C SER A 96 -7.29 -42.65 -8.42
N GLY A 97 -7.76 -43.40 -7.43
CA GLY A 97 -7.21 -44.69 -7.06
C GLY A 97 -7.15 -45.59 -8.29
N GLN A 98 -5.95 -46.08 -8.59
CA GLN A 98 -5.79 -47.21 -9.49
C GLN A 98 -6.31 -48.45 -8.77
N TYR A 99 -7.34 -49.04 -9.38
CA TYR A 99 -7.80 -50.40 -9.16
C TYR A 99 -6.64 -51.39 -9.32
N GLN A 100 -6.57 -52.37 -8.43
CA GLN A 100 -5.97 -53.68 -8.68
C GLN A 100 -6.97 -54.75 -8.23
#